data_AF-A0A9K3GZW0-F1
#
_entry.id   AF-A0A9K3GZW0-F1
#
_cell.length_a   1.000
_cell.length_b   1.000
_cell.length_c   1.000
_cell.angle_alpha   90.00
_cell.angle_beta   90.00
_cell.angle_gamma   90.00
#
_symmetry.space_group_name_H-M   'P 1'
#
loop_
_entity.id
_entity.type
_entity.pdbx_description
1 polymer ?
#
loop_
_entity_poly.entity_id
_entity_poly.type
_entity_poly.pdbx_seq_one_letter_code
_entity_poly.pdbx_strand_id
1 'polypeptide(L)' 'MAGMSQEFCNSLFSSLDQLFDLPLETKLKSVFDKPFHDYIGHSPTMPLYESMAIPNAQVAEEVEAFTDFFWANGNPEFR' A
#
# COMPACT_ATOMS: atom_id res chain seq x y z
N MET A 1 7.03 -1.98 16.84
CA MET A 1 5.89 -2.93 16.94
C MET A 1 5.76 -3.54 18.35
N ALA A 2 6.20 -2.86 19.42
CA ALA A 2 6.04 -3.40 20.78
C ALA A 2 4.54 -3.38 21.15
N GLY A 3 3.98 -4.54 21.49
CA GLY A 3 2.56 -4.69 21.82
C GLY A 3 1.70 -5.34 20.73
N MET A 4 2.25 -5.66 19.55
CA MET A 4 1.55 -6.40 18.50
C MET A 4 1.94 -7.88 18.52
N SER A 5 1.01 -8.78 18.18
CA SER A 5 1.30 -10.21 18.10
C SER A 5 2.23 -10.53 16.92
N GLN A 6 2.99 -11.61 17.03
CA GLN A 6 3.86 -12.07 15.94
C GLN A 6 3.03 -12.42 14.69
N GLU A 7 1.87 -13.03 14.88
CA GLU A 7 0.92 -13.37 13.82
C GLU A 7 0.47 -12.13 13.05
N PHE A 8 0.08 -11.07 13.76
CA PHE A 8 -0.29 -9.81 13.15
C PHE A 8 0.87 -9.21 12.35
N CYS A 9 2.08 -9.16 12.92
CA CYS A 9 3.25 -8.63 12.22
C CYS A 9 3.52 -9.42 10.93
N ASN A 10 3.45 -10.74 10.97
CA ASN A 10 3.69 -11.59 9.80
C ASN A 10 2.64 -11.35 8.71
N SER A 11 1.37 -11.28 9.09
CA SER A 11 0.28 -10.96 8.15
C SER A 11 0.48 -9.59 7.53
N LEU A 12 0.80 -8.56 8.33
CA LEU A 12 1.08 -7.21 7.83
C LEU A 12 2.22 -7.21 6.79
N PHE A 13 3.36 -7.83 7.10
CA PHE A 13 4.49 -7.85 6.15
C PHE A 13 4.16 -8.63 4.88
N SER A 14 3.44 -9.75 4.98
CA SER A 14 2.95 -10.50 3.80
C SER A 14 2.06 -9.64 2.90
N SER A 15 1.16 -8.84 3.49
CA SER A 15 0.31 -7.93 2.71
C SER A 15 1.10 -6.79 2.07
N LEU A 16 2.15 -6.29 2.74
CA LEU A 16 3.04 -5.28 2.17
C LEU A 16 3.86 -5.84 1.01
N ASP A 17 4.37 -7.07 1.12
CA ASP A 17 5.07 -7.75 0.03
C ASP A 17 4.18 -7.83 -1.21
N GLN A 18 2.91 -8.23 -1.04
CA GLN A 18 1.95 -8.28 -2.14
C GLN A 18 1.66 -6.92 -2.79
N LEU A 19 1.59 -5.85 -2.00
CA LEU A 19 1.36 -4.50 -2.52
C LEU A 19 2.54 -4.01 -3.36
N PHE A 20 3.77 -4.20 -2.89
CA PHE A 20 4.97 -3.71 -3.56
C PHE A 20 5.45 -4.63 -4.69
N ASP A 21 5.04 -5.90 -4.71
CA ASP A 21 5.23 -6.81 -5.84
C ASP A 21 4.29 -6.54 -7.04
N LEU A 22 3.31 -5.63 -6.90
CA LEU A 22 2.48 -5.21 -8.02
C LEU A 22 3.32 -4.58 -9.16
N PRO A 23 2.90 -4.73 -10.43
CA PRO A 23 3.58 -4.09 -11.55
C PRO A 23 3.75 -2.58 -11.34
N LEU A 24 4.88 -2.02 -11.74
CA LEU A 24 5.19 -0.60 -11.57
C LEU A 24 4.11 0.29 -12.20
N GLU A 25 3.56 -0.11 -13.35
CA GLU A 25 2.48 0.60 -14.05
C GLU A 25 1.19 0.65 -13.23
N THR A 26 0.95 -0.35 -12.38
CA THR A 26 -0.18 -0.37 -11.45
C THR A 26 0.10 0.57 -10.28
N LYS A 27 1.29 0.49 -9.69
CA LYS A 27 1.73 1.35 -8.58
C LYS A 27 1.68 2.83 -8.93
N LEU A 28 2.13 3.20 -10.13
CA LEU A 28 2.13 4.57 -10.65
C LEU A 28 0.74 5.17 -10.89
N LYS A 29 -0.34 4.36 -10.92
CA LYS A 29 -1.70 4.89 -11.02
C LYS A 29 -2.16 5.51 -9.69
N SER A 30 -1.50 5.20 -8.59
CA SER A 30 -1.76 5.79 -7.27
C SER A 30 -1.33 7.26 -7.29
N VAL A 31 -2.25 8.12 -7.75
CA VAL A 31 -2.06 9.57 -7.84
C VAL A 31 -3.11 10.22 -6.96
N PHE A 32 -2.65 11.03 -6.01
CA PHE A 32 -3.51 11.77 -5.10
C PHE A 32 -3.16 13.26 -5.12
N ASP A 33 -4.16 14.11 -4.89
CA ASP A 33 -3.99 15.57 -4.90
C ASP A 33 -3.10 16.08 -3.76
N LYS A 34 -2.87 15.26 -2.72
CA LYS A 34 -2.05 15.62 -1.57
C LYS A 34 -0.58 15.22 -1.81
N PRO A 35 0.40 16.11 -1.52
CA PRO A 35 1.81 15.79 -1.62
C PRO A 35 2.16 14.52 -0.82
N PHE A 36 3.02 13.67 -1.38
CA PHE A 36 3.52 12.43 -0.76
C PHE A 36 2.48 11.36 -0.48
N HIS A 37 1.29 11.48 -1.07
CA HIS A 37 0.27 10.45 -0.96
C HIS A 37 0.22 9.54 -2.19
N ASP A 38 0.87 9.96 -3.28
CA ASP A 38 1.12 9.18 -4.47
C ASP A 38 2.19 8.10 -4.23
N TYR A 39 2.32 7.20 -5.20
CA TYR A 39 3.44 6.27 -5.24
C TYR A 39 4.77 7.04 -5.40
N ILE A 40 5.69 6.82 -4.45
CA ILE A 40 7.05 7.32 -4.53
C ILE A 40 7.97 6.13 -4.69
N GLY A 41 8.72 6.07 -5.79
CA GLY A 41 9.72 5.02 -6.01
C GLY A 41 10.61 5.36 -7.19
N HIS A 42 11.73 4.64 -7.29
CA HIS A 42 12.64 4.71 -8.44
C HIS A 42 13.23 6.12 -8.69
N SER A 43 13.31 6.95 -7.65
CA SER A 43 13.95 8.26 -7.74
C SER A 43 15.47 8.10 -7.91
N PRO A 44 16.12 8.81 -8.86
CA PRO A 44 17.58 8.83 -8.97
C PRO A 44 18.28 9.28 -7.68
N THR A 45 17.62 10.10 -6.87
CA THR A 45 18.17 10.60 -5.59
C THR A 45 17.94 9.64 -4.43
N MET A 46 17.03 8.67 -4.57
CA MET A 46 16.68 7.67 -3.54
C MET A 46 16.36 6.32 -4.20
N PRO A 47 17.36 5.61 -4.75
CA PRO A 47 17.14 4.40 -5.56
C PRO A 47 16.66 3.19 -4.75
N LEU A 48 16.81 3.21 -3.42
CA LEU A 48 16.39 2.14 -2.51
C LEU A 48 15.10 2.48 -1.75
N TYR A 49 14.46 3.60 -2.09
CA TYR A 49 13.27 4.07 -1.40
C TYR A 49 12.03 3.82 -2.25
N GLU A 50 11.03 3.23 -1.62
CA GLU A 50 9.70 3.03 -2.18
C GLU A 50 8.65 3.25 -1.08
N SER A 51 7.56 3.93 -1.40
CA SER A 51 6.46 4.17 -0.45
C SER A 51 5.14 4.45 -1.17
N MET A 52 4.04 4.17 -0.46
CA MET A 52 2.70 4.60 -0.80
C MET A 52 2.00 5.10 0.46
N ALA A 53 1.00 5.96 0.31
CA ALA A 53 0.12 6.34 1.40
C ALA A 53 -1.32 5.93 1.12
N ILE A 54 -2.04 5.64 2.21
CA ILE A 54 -3.49 5.50 2.19
C ILE A 54 -4.05 6.81 2.75
N PRO A 55 -4.69 7.67 1.93
CA PRO A 55 -5.32 8.89 2.44
C PRO A 55 -6.42 8.52 3.43
N ASN A 56 -6.57 9.34 4.48
CA ASN A 56 -7.66 9.21 5.44
C ASN A 56 -7.80 7.78 6.01
N ALA A 57 -6.70 7.08 6.31
CA ALA A 57 -6.71 5.68 6.77
C ALA A 57 -7.56 5.40 8.04
N GLN A 58 -8.01 6.44 8.74
CA GLN A 58 -9.00 6.34 9.83
C GLN A 58 -10.46 6.14 9.34
N VAL A 59 -10.73 6.31 8.06
CA VAL A 59 -12.03 6.16 7.39
C VAL A 59 -12.04 4.83 6.66
N ALA A 60 -12.91 3.91 7.06
CA ALA A 60 -12.90 2.53 6.55
C ALA A 60 -13.13 2.47 5.04
N GLU A 61 -14.02 3.32 4.53
CA GLU A 61 -14.37 3.41 3.11
C GLU A 61 -13.17 3.84 2.24
N GLU A 62 -12.26 4.66 2.77
CA GLU A 62 -11.06 5.11 2.06
C GLU A 62 -10.00 3.99 2.00
N VAL A 63 -9.93 3.15 3.05
CA VAL A 63 -9.07 1.95 3.07
C VAL A 63 -9.60 0.88 2.11
N GLU A 64 -10.91 0.69 2.05
CA GLU A 64 -11.56 -0.23 1.12
C GLU A 64 -11.35 0.24 -0.33
N ALA A 65 -11.59 1.52 -0.62
CA ALA A 65 -11.34 2.11 -1.94
C ALA A 65 -9.88 1.95 -2.40
N PHE A 66 -8.92 2.12 -1.48
CA PHE A 66 -7.50 1.87 -1.78
C PHE A 66 -7.25 0.40 -2.15
N THR A 67 -7.87 -0.54 -1.43
CA THR A 67 -7.70 -1.97 -1.70
C THR A 67 -8.33 -2.37 -3.04
N ASP A 68 -9.55 -1.90 -3.32
CA ASP A 68 -10.26 -2.17 -4.58
C ASP A 68 -9.53 -1.58 -5.79
N PHE A 69 -8.86 -0.44 -5.63
CA PHE A 69 -8.07 0.20 -6.66
C PHE A 69 -6.94 -0.70 -7.16
N PHE A 70 -6.24 -1.39 -6.26
CA PHE A 70 -5.13 -2.29 -6.59
C PHE A 70 -5.60 -3.70 -6.94
N TRP A 71 -6.67 -4.18 -6.30
CA TRP A 71 -7.22 -5.52 -6.50
C TRP A 71 -8.70 -5.46 -6.84
N ALA A 72 -9.03 -5.11 -8.10
CA ALA A 72 -10.42 -5.00 -8.56
C ALA A 72 -11.27 -6.29 -8.40
N ASN A 73 -10.63 -7.46 -8.25
CA ASN A 73 -11.31 -8.73 -8.00
C ASN A 73 -11.30 -9.14 -6.50
N GLY A 74 -10.84 -8.24 -5.63
CA GLY A 74 -10.54 -8.45 -4.22
C GLY A 74 -9.17 -9.06 -3.97
N ASN A 75 -8.64 -8.84 -2.77
CA ASN A 75 -7.45 -9.53 -2.27
C ASN A 75 -7.89 -10.65 -1.29
N PRO A 76 -7.56 -11.93 -1.57
CA PRO A 76 -7.93 -13.06 -0.71
C PRO A 76 -7.45 -12.95 0.75
N GLU A 77 -6.33 -12.28 1.01
CA GLU A 77 -5.79 -12.09 2.37
C GLU A 77 -6.61 -11.10 3.21
N PHE A 78 -7.44 -10.28 2.57
CA PHE A 78 -8.28 -9.28 3.23
C PHE A 78 -9.77 -9.70 3.32
N ARG A 79 -10.12 -10.95 2.97
CA ARG A 79 -11.49 -11.49 3.02
C ARG A 79 -11.75 -12.41 4.20
#